data_AF-A0A7X0FEH1-F1
#
_entry.id   AF-A0A7X0FEH1-F1
#
_cell.length_a   1.000
_cell.length_b   1.000
_cell.length_c   1.000
_cell.angle_alpha   90.00
_cell.angle_beta   90.00
_cell.angle_gamma   90.00
#
_symmetry.space_group_name_H-M   'P 1'
#
loop_
_entity.id
_entity.type
_entity.pdbx_description
1 polymer ?
#
loop_
_entity_poly.entity_id
_entity_poly.type
_entity_poly.pdbx_seq_one_letter_code
_entity_poly.pdbx_strand_id
1 'polypeptide(L)' 'MMIGVCTHLGCVPLGEAGDFGGWFCPCHGSHYDTAGRIRKGPAPENLAIPTFEFTSETIVRIG' A
#
# COMPACT_ATOMS: atom_id res chain seq x y z
N MET A 1 0.67 -6.26 -5.75
CA MET A 1 -0.71 -6.09 -5.26
C MET A 1 -0.67 -5.85 -3.76
N MET A 2 -1.43 -4.88 -3.26
CA MET A 2 -1.50 -4.51 -1.84
C MET A 2 -2.94 -4.07 -1.52
N ILE A 3 -3.33 -4.12 -0.24
CA ILE A 3 -4.54 -3.49 0.26
C ILE A 3 -4.31 -1.97 0.34
N GLY A 4 -5.14 -1.19 -0.36
CA GLY A 4 -5.07 0.28 -0.45
C GLY A 4 -5.56 1.01 0.81
N VAL A 5 -5.20 0.52 2.00
CA VAL A 5 -5.63 1.07 3.29
C VAL A 5 -4.38 1.43 4.08
N CYS A 6 -4.20 2.72 4.36
CA CYS A 6 -3.09 3.21 5.16
C CYS A 6 -3.15 2.61 6.57
N THR A 7 -2.06 2.00 7.02
CA THR A 7 -1.97 1.33 8.33
C THR A 7 -1.96 2.31 9.51
N HIS A 8 -1.91 3.63 9.26
CA HIS A 8 -2.09 4.63 10.29
C HIS A 8 -3.54 4.62 10.81
N LEU A 9 -4.48 5.16 10.03
CA LEU A 9 -5.89 5.32 10.40
C LEU A 9 -6.85 5.05 9.23
N GLY A 10 -6.43 4.25 8.26
CA GLY A 10 -7.34 3.66 7.27
C GLY A 10 -7.69 4.49 6.03
N CYS A 11 -7.14 5.70 5.86
CA CYS A 11 -7.30 6.46 4.62
C CYS A 11 -6.74 5.70 3.40
N VAL A 12 -7.25 6.00 2.20
CA VAL A 12 -6.70 5.47 0.94
C VAL A 12 -5.47 6.28 0.50
N PRO A 13 -4.28 5.66 0.34
CA PRO A 13 -3.10 6.33 -0.20
C PRO A 13 -3.25 6.66 -1.70
N LEU A 14 -2.70 7.79 -2.11
CA LEU A 14 -2.56 8.19 -3.51
C LEU A 14 -1.36 7.46 -4.13
N GLY A 15 -1.52 6.91 -5.34
CA GLY A 15 -0.43 6.28 -6.09
C GLY A 15 0.47 7.30 -6.80
N GLU A 16 1.65 6.84 -7.23
CA GLU A 16 2.64 7.64 -7.98
C GLU A 16 3.00 8.96 -7.28
N ALA A 17 2.96 8.93 -5.95
CA ALA A 17 3.06 10.12 -5.11
C ALA A 17 3.98 9.90 -3.90
N GLY A 18 4.41 11.03 -3.34
CA GLY A 18 5.32 11.08 -2.20
C GLY A 18 6.78 10.79 -2.56
N ASP A 19 7.65 10.99 -1.58
CA ASP A 19 9.11 11.05 -1.73
C ASP A 19 9.78 9.76 -2.22
N PHE A 20 9.07 8.62 -2.26
CA PHE A 20 9.63 7.30 -2.57
C PHE A 20 9.05 6.68 -3.85
N GLY A 21 8.36 7.47 -4.67
CA GLY A 21 7.80 7.04 -5.97
C GLY A 21 6.74 5.93 -5.85
N GLY A 22 6.17 5.74 -4.66
CA GLY A 22 5.17 4.73 -4.36
C GLY A 22 3.84 5.37 -4.03
N TRP A 23 3.50 5.36 -2.74
CA TRP A 23 2.19 5.80 -2.26
C TRP A 23 2.30 6.90 -1.22
N PHE A 24 1.35 7.83 -1.23
CA PHE A 24 1.29 8.92 -0.28
C PHE A 24 -0.08 8.99 0.39
N CYS A 25 -0.13 8.90 1.71
CA CYS A 25 -1.35 9.11 2.48
C CYS A 25 -1.46 10.59 2.91
N PRO A 26 -2.35 11.38 2.30
CA PRO A 26 -2.43 12.83 2.53
C PRO A 26 -3.00 13.19 3.91
N CYS A 27 -3.63 12.24 4.61
CA CYS A 27 -4.26 12.50 5.90
C CYS A 27 -3.26 12.98 6.97
N HIS A 28 -2.10 12.32 7.05
CA HIS A 28 -1.08 12.62 8.08
C HIS A 28 0.36 12.51 7.54
N GLY A 29 0.53 12.41 6.21
CA GLY A 29 1.84 12.42 5.58
C GLY A 29 2.61 11.10 5.67
N SER A 30 1.94 9.94 5.61
CA SER A 30 2.65 8.66 5.48
C SER A 30 3.09 8.44 4.03
N HIS A 31 4.36 8.10 3.81
CA HIS A 31 4.93 7.78 2.51
C HIS A 31 5.36 6.33 2.46
N TYR A 32 4.89 5.62 1.44
CA TYR A 32 5.25 4.24 1.15
C TYR A 32 6.05 4.18 -0.15
N ASP A 33 6.98 3.23 -0.24
CA ASP A 33 7.67 2.95 -1.51
C ASP A 33 6.82 2.11 -2.47
N THR A 34 7.37 1.77 -3.64
CA THR A 34 6.67 0.99 -4.68
C THR A 34 6.26 -0.41 -4.24
N ALA A 35 6.90 -0.96 -3.21
CA ALA A 35 6.55 -2.24 -2.59
C ALA A 35 5.55 -2.10 -1.43
N GLY A 36 5.03 -0.89 -1.18
CA GLY A 36 4.09 -0.59 -0.10
C GLY A 36 4.72 -0.53 1.28
N ARG A 37 6.06 -0.41 1.39
CA ARG A 37 6.72 -0.36 2.68
C ARG A 37 6.72 1.06 3.23
N ILE A 38 6.39 1.22 4.50
CA ILE A 38 6.39 2.53 5.15
C ILE A 38 7.83 3.06 5.24
N ARG A 39 8.06 4.26 4.73
CA ARG A 39 9.39 4.91 4.72
C ARG A 39 9.44 6.18 5.54
N LYS A 40 8.30 6.86 5.72
CA LYS A 40 8.18 8.13 6.44
C LYS A 40 6.74 8.35 6.91
N GLY A 41 6.58 9.00 8.05
CA GLY A 41 5.26 9.39 8.61
C GLY A 41 4.77 8.46 9.72
N PRO A 42 3.53 8.66 10.19
CA PRO A 42 3.04 8.03 11.43
C PRO A 42 2.47 6.61 11.25
N ALA A 43 2.40 6.08 10.03
CA ALA A 43 1.94 4.71 9.82
C ALA A 43 2.91 3.72 10.50
N PRO A 44 2.41 2.76 11.30
CA PRO A 44 3.26 1.84 12.05
C PRO A 44 3.78 0.67 11.20
N GLU A 45 3.09 0.34 10.09
CA GLU A 45 3.32 -0.89 9.34
C GLU A 45 3.27 -0.66 7.81
N ASN A 46 3.79 -1.62 7.05
CA ASN A 46 3.68 -1.64 5.59
C ASN A 46 2.23 -1.89 5.14
N LEU A 47 1.89 -1.52 3.91
CA LEU A 47 0.59 -1.87 3.32
C LEU A 47 0.40 -3.39 3.31
N ALA A 48 -0.76 -3.84 3.76
CA ALA A 48 -1.06 -5.26 3.85
C ALA A 48 -1.08 -5.93 2.47
N ILE A 49 -0.61 -7.17 2.39
CA ILE A 49 -0.75 -8.01 1.19
C ILE A 49 -1.97 -8.91 1.42
N PRO A 50 -2.98 -8.90 0.54
CA PRO A 50 -4.10 -9.81 0.70
C PRO A 50 -3.65 -11.27 0.48
N THR A 51 -4.43 -12.22 0.99
CA THR A 51 -4.31 -13.62 0.54
C THR A 51 -4.73 -13.72 -0.93
N PHE A 52 -3.91 -14.35 -1.75
CA PHE A 52 -4.20 -14.55 -3.17
C PHE A 52 -3.61 -15.85 -3.69
N GLU A 53 -4.16 -16.32 -4.80
CA GLU A 53 -3.63 -17.43 -5.58
C GLU A 53 -3.73 -17.15 -7.08
N PHE A 54 -2.79 -17.70 -7.85
CA PHE A 54 -2.89 -17.70 -9.31
C PHE A 54 -3.76 -18.87 -9.76
N THR A 55 -4.88 -18.58 -10.43
CA THR A 55 -5.75 -19.62 -11.00
C THR A 55 -5.36 -19.97 -12.44
N SER A 56 -4.57 -19.10 -13.08
CA SER A 56 -3.86 -19.33 -14.35
C SER A 56 -2.63 -18.41 -14.42
N GLU A 57 -1.85 -18.47 -15.50
CA GLU A 57 -0.70 -17.57 -15.73
C GLU A 57 -1.08 -16.08 -15.74
N THR A 58 -2.35 -15.75 -15.98
CA THR A 58 -2.82 -14.37 -16.16
C THR A 58 -3.99 -13.97 -15.25
N ILE A 59 -4.49 -14.90 -14.42
CA ILE A 59 -5.63 -14.65 -13.53
C ILE A 59 -5.21 -14.88 -12.08
N VAL A 60 -5.50 -13.89 -11.24
CA VAL A 60 -5.30 -13.93 -9.78
C VAL A 60 -6.65 -13.90 -9.09
N ARG A 61 -6.89 -14.84 -8.17
CA ARG A 61 -8.02 -14.78 -7.22
C ARG A 61 -7.54 -14.19 -5.91
N ILE A 62 -8.33 -13.27 -5.37
CA ILE A 62 -8.09 -12.63 -4.07
C ILE A 62 -9.13 -13.19 -3.09
N GLY A 63 -8.68 -13.78 -1.98
CA GLY A 63 -9.51 -14.60 -1.08
C GLY A 63 -9.81 -16.00 -1.61
#